data_AF-A0A242P2T7-F1
#
_entry.id   AF-A0A242P2T7-F1
#
_cell.length_a   1.000
_cell.length_b   1.000
_cell.length_c   1.000
_cell.angle_alpha   90.00
_cell.angle_beta   90.00
_cell.angle_gamma   90.00
#
_symmetry.space_group_name_H-M   'P 1'
#
loop_
_entity.id
_entity.type
_entity.pdbx_description
1 polymer ?
#
loop_
_entity_poly.entity_id
_entity_poly.type
_entity_poly.pdbx_seq_one_letter_code
_entity_poly.pdbx_strand_id
1 'polypeptide(L)'
;MKNLTIKKVALGLFLAGYAASSAYAADLSRTTSNEIQGNAPVIYSTKNKERAVTVRITTDEQGSNAGGHDRKAQVGDFIHVFYELRDADGDLDLDGAVKDTLKVWIKTLDDKNQLVWSNVTEKLSSEIKFVSTGDEQGHLYFKITEDMAGAVTVGLQLQEKTTYGNPNTNEWLSIADIWSSADPDHNPTIDDNGPTGGGSGDPDPNNPVGPIISSETTKLGIFKYNTAGVLDMSVNLASPVKPANMSDADYAKLSTPQYGDRLGAVVWQKVKGDNSDTVVPGTNDRITTASYKFTWNLSGPSSDTTGSVASTAEVTQGVYTVVGDNTNDSIALGAVNKDGSLTGAKHNSVYSIAGTKAGIQGFKLQVTAK
;
A
#
# COMPACT_ATOMS: atom_id res chain seq x y z
N MET A 1 -5.74 106.43 -4.63
CA MET A 1 -4.88 105.25 -4.89
C MET A 1 -4.33 104.67 -3.58
N LYS A 2 -5.12 103.92 -2.78
CA LYS A 2 -4.65 103.25 -1.54
C LYS A 2 -5.19 101.82 -1.31
N ASN A 3 -5.92 101.21 -2.26
CA ASN A 3 -6.58 99.91 -2.07
C ASN A 3 -5.99 98.73 -2.86
N LEU A 4 -4.86 98.92 -3.56
CA LEU A 4 -4.24 97.86 -4.37
C LEU A 4 -3.14 97.08 -3.63
N THR A 5 -2.54 97.64 -2.58
CA THR A 5 -1.43 96.99 -1.85
C THR A 5 -1.93 95.93 -0.85
N ILE A 6 -3.06 96.18 -0.16
CA ILE A 6 -3.63 95.25 0.82
C ILE A 6 -4.14 93.96 0.14
N LYS A 7 -4.73 94.05 -1.07
CA LYS A 7 -5.20 92.88 -1.82
C LYS A 7 -4.07 91.97 -2.32
N LYS A 8 -2.88 92.52 -2.62
CA LYS A 8 -1.71 91.72 -3.05
C LYS A 8 -1.03 91.01 -1.87
N VAL A 9 -0.98 91.64 -0.69
CA VAL A 9 -0.42 91.03 0.52
C VAL A 9 -1.33 89.92 1.06
N ALA A 10 -2.65 90.11 1.05
CA ALA A 10 -3.61 89.09 1.49
C ALA A 10 -3.63 87.87 0.55
N LEU A 11 -3.54 88.07 -0.77
CA LEU A 11 -3.45 86.98 -1.74
C LEU A 11 -2.12 86.21 -1.63
N GLY A 12 -1.01 86.91 -1.35
CA GLY A 12 0.29 86.30 -1.08
C GLY A 12 0.31 85.45 0.20
N LEU A 13 -0.34 85.90 1.28
CA LEU A 13 -0.48 85.14 2.53
C LEU A 13 -1.42 83.93 2.38
N PHE A 14 -2.47 84.03 1.57
CA PHE A 14 -3.39 82.91 1.31
C PHE A 14 -2.73 81.82 0.45
N LEU A 15 -1.96 82.21 -0.58
CA LEU A 15 -1.16 81.28 -1.39
C LEU A 15 0.00 80.65 -0.60
N ALA A 16 0.67 81.41 0.27
CA ALA A 16 1.71 80.87 1.16
C ALA A 16 1.13 79.92 2.22
N GLY A 17 -0.08 80.18 2.75
CA GLY A 17 -0.78 79.27 3.65
C GLY A 17 -1.24 77.97 2.96
N TYR A 18 -1.64 78.03 1.69
CA TYR A 18 -2.02 76.85 0.89
C TYR A 18 -0.80 76.01 0.46
N ALA A 19 0.33 76.66 0.16
CA ALA A 19 1.60 75.97 -0.13
C ALA A 19 2.25 75.38 1.14
N ALA A 20 2.11 76.04 2.30
CA ALA A 20 2.59 75.50 3.57
C ALA A 20 1.73 74.32 4.06
N SER A 21 0.42 74.32 3.84
CA SER A 21 -0.45 73.20 4.23
C SER A 21 -0.39 72.00 3.28
N SER A 22 0.06 72.18 2.02
CA SER A 22 0.32 71.08 1.09
C SER A 22 1.74 70.48 1.22
N ALA A 23 2.69 71.19 1.86
CA ALA A 23 4.02 70.66 2.16
C ALA A 23 4.08 69.74 3.40
N TYR A 24 3.04 69.75 4.25
CA TYR A 24 2.92 68.86 5.42
C TYR A 24 1.99 67.66 5.21
N ALA A 25 1.48 67.44 3.99
CA ALA A 25 1.00 66.13 3.58
C ALA A 25 2.15 65.34 2.93
N ALA A 26 3.34 65.40 3.51
CA ALA A 26 4.36 64.40 3.22
C ALA A 26 3.78 63.08 3.74
N ASP A 27 3.60 62.11 2.84
CA ASP A 27 3.20 60.77 3.22
C ASP A 27 4.37 60.17 4.04
N LEU A 28 4.34 60.41 5.35
CA LEU A 28 5.35 59.97 6.30
C LEU A 28 5.18 58.48 6.56
N SER A 29 5.28 57.67 5.51
CA SER A 29 5.38 56.24 5.61
C SER A 29 6.86 55.85 5.75
N ARG A 30 7.10 54.93 6.68
CA ARG A 30 8.38 54.25 6.87
C ARG A 30 8.05 52.77 6.99
N THR A 31 8.73 51.96 6.20
CA THR A 31 8.66 50.50 6.28
C THR A 31 9.89 49.98 7.01
N THR A 32 9.75 48.84 7.67
CA THR A 32 10.91 48.11 8.18
C THR A 32 11.80 47.67 7.02
N SER A 33 13.11 47.53 7.25
CA SER A 33 14.04 47.02 6.23
C SER A 33 13.88 45.52 5.99
N ASN A 34 13.33 44.82 6.97
CA ASN A 34 13.11 43.38 6.96
C ASN A 34 11.60 43.09 7.04
N GLU A 35 11.21 41.96 6.47
CA GLU A 35 9.87 41.40 6.61
C GLU A 35 9.65 40.90 8.03
N ILE A 36 8.39 40.92 8.49
CA ILE A 36 7.99 40.24 9.71
C ILE A 36 7.98 38.74 9.42
N GLN A 37 8.70 37.97 10.24
CA GLN A 37 8.73 36.51 10.14
C GLN A 37 7.69 35.90 11.08
N GLY A 38 6.99 34.90 10.57
CA GLY A 38 6.09 34.02 11.30
C GLY A 38 6.80 32.80 11.86
N ASN A 39 6.03 31.75 12.16
CA ASN A 39 6.56 30.44 12.52
C ASN A 39 6.48 29.50 11.31
N ALA A 40 7.21 28.38 11.37
CA ALA A 40 7.13 27.37 10.33
C ALA A 40 6.03 26.38 10.71
N PRO A 41 5.20 25.93 9.75
CA PRO A 41 4.14 24.97 10.04
C PRO A 41 4.73 23.59 10.38
N VAL A 42 4.04 22.83 11.23
CA VAL A 42 4.45 21.49 11.67
C VAL A 42 3.26 20.53 11.60
N ILE A 43 3.49 19.34 11.07
CA ILE A 43 2.46 18.30 10.98
C ILE A 43 2.39 17.50 12.29
N TYR A 44 1.17 17.23 12.75
CA TYR A 44 0.86 16.33 13.86
C TYR A 44 -0.10 15.23 13.40
N SER A 45 0.01 14.04 13.98
CA SER A 45 -1.00 13.00 13.78
C SER A 45 -2.27 13.34 14.57
N THR A 46 -3.38 12.63 14.29
CA THR A 46 -4.63 12.78 15.05
C THR A 46 -4.51 12.40 16.54
N LYS A 47 -3.38 11.79 16.93
CA LYS A 47 -3.01 11.51 18.33
C LYS A 47 -2.01 12.51 18.89
N ASN A 48 -1.89 13.68 18.26
CA ASN A 48 -1.03 14.77 18.69
C ASN A 48 0.47 14.39 18.73
N LYS A 49 0.92 13.59 17.77
CA LYS A 49 2.34 13.23 17.62
C LYS A 49 2.97 14.08 16.53
N GLU A 50 3.98 14.86 16.91
CA GLU A 50 4.74 15.71 16.00
C GLU A 50 5.40 14.88 14.89
N ARG A 51 5.38 15.41 13.67
CA ARG A 51 5.95 14.83 12.44
C ARG A 51 5.53 13.39 12.20
N ALA A 52 4.27 13.10 12.50
CA ALA A 52 3.60 11.84 12.21
C ALA A 52 2.25 12.11 11.54
N VAL A 53 1.75 11.13 10.80
CA VAL A 53 0.43 11.19 10.18
C VAL A 53 -0.36 9.95 10.54
N THR A 54 -1.68 10.09 10.64
CA THR A 54 -2.54 8.93 10.86
C THR A 54 -2.91 8.33 9.52
N VAL A 55 -2.50 7.07 9.27
CA VAL A 55 -2.85 6.37 8.02
C VAL A 55 -3.93 5.33 8.28
N ARG A 56 -5.01 5.39 7.51
CA ARG A 56 -6.07 4.36 7.49
C ARG A 56 -6.29 3.85 6.08
N ILE A 57 -6.52 2.55 5.93
CA ILE A 57 -6.91 1.94 4.68
C ILE A 57 -8.33 1.37 4.82
N THR A 58 -9.22 1.76 3.93
CA THR A 58 -10.65 1.44 3.98
C THR A 58 -11.16 0.83 2.68
N THR A 59 -12.32 0.19 2.72
CA THR A 59 -13.02 -0.29 1.52
C THR A 59 -13.98 0.76 0.93
N ASP A 60 -14.16 1.88 1.63
CA ASP A 60 -15.04 2.99 1.26
C ASP A 60 -14.28 4.30 1.17
N GLU A 61 -14.72 5.17 0.26
CA GLU A 61 -14.12 6.47 -0.01
C GLU A 61 -14.26 7.44 1.18
N GLN A 62 -15.21 7.21 2.08
CA GLN A 62 -15.47 8.08 3.23
C GLN A 62 -14.50 7.83 4.40
N GLY A 63 -13.69 6.76 4.35
CA GLY A 63 -12.73 6.43 5.40
C GLY A 63 -13.37 5.90 6.69
N SER A 64 -14.62 5.44 6.61
CA SER A 64 -15.42 5.05 7.78
C SER A 64 -15.17 3.62 8.25
N ASN A 65 -14.87 2.69 7.33
CA ASN A 65 -14.66 1.28 7.67
C ASN A 65 -13.22 0.86 7.38
N ALA A 66 -12.41 0.68 8.42
CA ALA A 66 -11.08 0.08 8.29
C ALA A 66 -11.18 -1.29 7.62
N GLY A 67 -10.25 -1.58 6.69
CA GLY A 67 -10.29 -2.78 5.87
C GLY A 67 -10.16 -4.10 6.66
N GLY A 68 -9.61 -4.06 7.87
CA GLY A 68 -9.37 -5.21 8.74
C GLY A 68 -7.95 -5.75 8.60
N HIS A 69 -7.30 -6.06 9.73
CA HIS A 69 -5.90 -6.51 9.79
C HIS A 69 -5.68 -7.95 9.32
N ASP A 70 -6.75 -8.74 9.22
CA ASP A 70 -6.69 -10.16 8.83
C ASP A 70 -6.67 -10.40 7.31
N ARG A 71 -6.63 -9.33 6.50
CA ARG A 71 -6.60 -9.41 5.04
C ARG A 71 -5.47 -8.58 4.43
N LYS A 72 -5.16 -8.91 3.18
CA LYS A 72 -4.31 -8.09 2.33
C LYS A 72 -5.07 -6.85 1.84
N ALA A 73 -4.34 -5.74 1.67
CA ALA A 73 -4.86 -4.57 0.98
C ALA A 73 -5.17 -4.94 -0.48
N GLN A 74 -6.21 -4.33 -1.07
CA GLN A 74 -6.70 -4.71 -2.40
C GLN A 74 -6.80 -3.49 -3.31
N VAL A 75 -6.61 -3.71 -4.61
CA VAL A 75 -7.00 -2.74 -5.64
C VAL A 75 -8.49 -2.44 -5.47
N GLY A 76 -8.82 -1.16 -5.32
CA GLY A 76 -10.17 -0.72 -4.97
C GLY A 76 -10.30 -0.12 -3.57
N ASP A 77 -9.44 -0.52 -2.62
CA ASP A 77 -9.37 0.10 -1.29
C ASP A 77 -8.91 1.57 -1.40
N PHE A 78 -9.10 2.35 -0.34
CA PHE A 78 -8.69 3.75 -0.24
C PHE A 78 -7.64 3.92 0.85
N ILE A 79 -6.58 4.65 0.54
CA ILE A 79 -5.58 5.09 1.53
C ILE A 79 -5.97 6.48 1.98
N HIS A 80 -6.16 6.65 3.28
CA HIS A 80 -6.48 7.91 3.95
C HIS A 80 -5.28 8.34 4.80
N VAL A 81 -4.87 9.60 4.64
CA VAL A 81 -3.83 10.24 5.45
C VAL A 81 -4.48 11.43 6.16
N PHE A 82 -4.59 11.32 7.48
CA PHE A 82 -5.10 12.38 8.34
C PHE A 82 -3.95 13.05 9.07
N TYR A 83 -3.98 14.37 9.15
CA TYR A 83 -3.00 15.16 9.89
C TYR A 83 -3.63 16.44 10.44
N GLU A 84 -2.92 17.05 11.40
CA GLU A 84 -3.16 18.39 11.91
C GLU A 84 -1.93 19.25 11.55
N LEU A 85 -2.09 20.22 10.66
CA LEU A 85 -1.04 21.19 10.34
C LEU A 85 -1.16 22.37 11.30
N ARG A 86 -0.20 22.49 12.22
CA ARG A 86 -0.18 23.55 13.21
C ARG A 86 0.82 24.61 12.83
N ASP A 87 0.37 25.85 12.88
CA ASP A 87 1.23 27.02 12.82
C ASP A 87 0.90 27.95 13.98
N ALA A 88 1.93 28.44 14.66
CA ALA A 88 1.76 29.22 15.89
C ALA A 88 1.20 30.63 15.63
N ASP A 89 1.27 31.11 14.39
CA ASP A 89 0.62 32.34 13.94
C ASP A 89 -0.75 32.12 13.27
N GLY A 90 -1.18 30.85 13.13
CA GLY A 90 -2.53 30.46 12.72
C GLY A 90 -2.73 30.26 11.22
N ASP A 91 -1.66 30.13 10.43
CA ASP A 91 -1.76 29.72 9.03
C ASP A 91 -2.25 28.26 8.92
N LEU A 92 -3.20 28.01 8.01
CA LEU A 92 -3.88 26.73 7.85
C LEU A 92 -3.70 26.15 6.43
N ASP A 93 -3.84 24.83 6.28
CA ASP A 93 -4.00 24.19 4.97
C ASP A 93 -5.47 24.12 4.57
N LEU A 94 -6.01 25.21 4.02
CA LEU A 94 -7.40 25.25 3.54
C LEU A 94 -7.56 24.79 2.09
N ASP A 95 -6.50 24.96 1.27
CA ASP A 95 -6.55 24.75 -0.17
C ASP A 95 -5.81 23.47 -0.63
N GLY A 96 -5.20 22.72 0.28
CA GLY A 96 -4.45 21.50 -0.01
C GLY A 96 -3.00 21.77 -0.41
N ALA A 97 -2.34 22.73 0.21
CA ALA A 97 -0.93 23.02 0.01
C ALA A 97 -0.05 21.79 0.35
N VAL A 98 -0.41 21.00 1.37
CA VAL A 98 0.27 19.73 1.68
C VAL A 98 -0.07 18.68 0.61
N LYS A 99 -1.33 18.60 0.16
CA LYS A 99 -1.77 17.68 -0.91
C LYS A 99 -0.90 17.86 -2.16
N ASP A 100 -0.61 19.10 -2.54
CA ASP A 100 0.17 19.42 -3.74
C ASP A 100 1.65 19.00 -3.64
N THR A 101 2.13 18.64 -2.45
CA THR A 101 3.48 18.10 -2.22
C THR A 101 3.53 16.58 -2.13
N LEU A 102 2.36 15.91 -2.05
CA LEU A 102 2.28 14.47 -1.85
C LEU A 102 2.94 13.71 -3.00
N LYS A 103 3.93 12.88 -2.68
CA LYS A 103 4.46 11.84 -3.56
C LYS A 103 4.09 10.47 -3.01
N VAL A 104 3.53 9.62 -3.88
CA VAL A 104 3.17 8.24 -3.57
C VAL A 104 4.14 7.30 -4.28
N TRP A 105 4.71 6.39 -3.50
CA TRP A 105 5.69 5.41 -3.95
C TRP A 105 5.22 4.00 -3.64
N ILE A 106 5.57 3.06 -4.51
CA ILE A 106 5.36 1.64 -4.26
C ILE A 106 6.68 0.89 -4.39
N LYS A 107 6.87 -0.13 -3.55
CA LYS A 107 8.00 -1.04 -3.65
C LYS A 107 7.50 -2.36 -4.23
N THR A 108 8.00 -2.73 -5.40
CA THR A 108 7.62 -3.98 -6.11
C THR A 108 8.88 -4.74 -6.51
N LEU A 109 8.74 -6.04 -6.79
CA LEU A 109 9.82 -6.83 -7.38
C LEU A 109 10.02 -6.39 -8.84
N ASP A 110 11.26 -6.13 -9.25
CA ASP A 110 11.64 -5.93 -10.64
C ASP A 110 11.84 -7.28 -11.36
N ASP A 111 12.22 -7.23 -12.64
CA ASP A 111 12.43 -8.44 -13.47
C ASP A 111 13.65 -9.27 -13.02
N LYS A 112 14.47 -8.74 -12.11
CA LYS A 112 15.61 -9.43 -11.47
C LYS A 112 15.27 -9.90 -10.06
N ASN A 113 13.98 -9.86 -9.69
CA ASN A 113 13.48 -10.24 -8.38
C ASN A 113 14.08 -9.41 -7.22
N GLN A 114 14.35 -8.13 -7.48
CA GLN A 114 14.82 -7.15 -6.49
C GLN A 114 13.70 -6.17 -6.14
N LEU A 115 13.62 -5.78 -4.88
CA LEU A 115 12.63 -4.80 -4.43
C LEU A 115 13.09 -3.38 -4.80
N VAL A 116 12.34 -2.74 -5.70
CA VAL A 116 12.64 -1.41 -6.24
C VAL A 116 11.47 -0.46 -6.00
N TRP A 117 11.80 0.77 -5.61
CA TRP A 117 10.85 1.86 -5.48
C TRP A 117 10.45 2.41 -6.85
N SER A 118 9.15 2.67 -7.05
CA SER A 118 8.65 3.41 -8.20
C SER A 118 7.65 4.48 -7.76
N ASN A 119 7.78 5.67 -8.34
CA ASN A 119 6.86 6.77 -8.10
C ASN A 119 5.59 6.55 -8.93
N VAL A 120 4.42 6.58 -8.28
CA VAL A 120 3.11 6.42 -8.93
C VAL A 120 2.23 7.65 -8.80
N THR A 121 2.75 8.75 -8.26
CA THR A 121 2.01 10.00 -8.01
C THR A 121 1.28 10.52 -9.24
N GLU A 122 1.96 10.60 -10.38
CA GLU A 122 1.36 11.12 -11.62
C GLU A 122 0.16 10.27 -12.08
N LYS A 123 0.24 8.95 -11.87
CA LYS A 123 -0.84 8.00 -12.22
C LYS A 123 -2.04 8.09 -11.27
N LEU A 124 -1.84 8.66 -10.09
CA LEU A 124 -2.86 8.86 -9.06
C LEU A 124 -3.37 10.30 -9.02
N SER A 125 -2.80 11.22 -9.81
CA SER A 125 -3.04 12.66 -9.65
C SER A 125 -4.51 13.08 -9.75
N SER A 126 -5.33 12.38 -10.56
CA SER A 126 -6.79 12.60 -10.62
C SER A 126 -7.57 12.01 -9.45
N GLU A 127 -7.00 10.99 -8.79
CA GLU A 127 -7.59 10.22 -7.69
C GLU A 127 -7.28 10.84 -6.32
N ILE A 128 -6.20 11.60 -6.19
CA ILE A 128 -5.82 12.27 -4.93
C ILE A 128 -6.83 13.38 -4.62
N LYS A 129 -7.57 13.20 -3.54
CA LYS A 129 -8.53 14.15 -2.99
C LYS A 129 -8.00 14.76 -1.71
N PHE A 130 -8.47 15.96 -1.43
CA PHE A 130 -8.22 16.68 -0.19
C PHE A 130 -9.52 17.19 0.39
N VAL A 131 -9.64 17.09 1.71
CA VAL A 131 -10.72 17.64 2.51
C VAL A 131 -10.09 18.34 3.71
N SER A 132 -10.52 19.58 3.97
CA SER A 132 -10.26 20.30 5.20
C SER A 132 -11.59 20.58 5.89
N THR A 133 -11.61 20.54 7.22
CA THR A 133 -12.76 20.93 8.04
C THR A 133 -12.73 22.42 8.39
N GLY A 134 -11.72 23.18 7.93
CA GLY A 134 -11.54 24.61 8.21
C GLY A 134 -10.71 24.91 9.46
N ASP A 135 -10.26 23.87 10.17
CA ASP A 135 -9.34 23.96 11.30
C ASP A 135 -7.92 23.54 10.86
N GLU A 136 -7.01 23.25 11.81
CA GLU A 136 -5.69 22.65 11.57
C GLU A 136 -5.77 21.29 10.87
N GLN A 137 -6.95 20.69 10.72
CA GLN A 137 -7.14 19.34 10.20
C GLN A 137 -7.10 19.27 8.66
N GLY A 138 -6.22 18.42 8.15
CA GLY A 138 -6.16 18.04 6.75
C GLY A 138 -6.38 16.54 6.56
N HIS A 139 -7.10 16.20 5.49
CA HIS A 139 -7.37 14.82 5.11
C HIS A 139 -7.09 14.62 3.61
N LEU A 140 -6.12 13.77 3.30
CA LEU A 140 -5.80 13.30 1.95
C LEU A 140 -6.32 11.90 1.78
N TYR A 141 -6.88 11.59 0.61
CA TYR A 141 -7.15 10.19 0.28
C TYR A 141 -7.08 9.93 -1.21
N PHE A 142 -6.79 8.68 -1.56
CA PHE A 142 -6.80 8.21 -2.94
C PHE A 142 -7.12 6.72 -2.98
N LYS A 143 -7.67 6.29 -4.11
CA LYS A 143 -7.97 4.89 -4.37
C LYS A 143 -6.70 4.13 -4.76
N ILE A 144 -6.52 2.93 -4.23
CA ILE A 144 -5.49 1.99 -4.67
C ILE A 144 -5.87 1.51 -6.08
N THR A 145 -5.02 1.82 -7.05
CA THR A 145 -5.22 1.47 -8.46
C THR A 145 -4.46 0.20 -8.85
N GLU A 146 -4.75 -0.30 -10.04
CA GLU A 146 -4.06 -1.46 -10.61
C GLU A 146 -2.55 -1.24 -10.78
N ASP A 147 -2.09 0.00 -10.89
CA ASP A 147 -0.65 0.32 -10.93
C ASP A 147 0.08 0.01 -9.61
N MET A 148 -0.66 -0.16 -8.52
CA MET A 148 -0.13 -0.50 -7.20
C MET A 148 -0.22 -2.00 -6.89
N ALA A 149 -0.80 -2.81 -7.78
CA ALA A 149 -0.94 -4.25 -7.57
C ALA A 149 0.44 -4.92 -7.42
N GLY A 150 0.56 -5.80 -6.43
CA GLY A 150 1.81 -6.49 -6.09
C GLY A 150 2.81 -5.65 -5.27
N ALA A 151 2.47 -4.41 -4.90
CA ALA A 151 3.32 -3.60 -4.03
C ALA A 151 3.45 -4.27 -2.65
N VAL A 152 4.69 -4.60 -2.26
CA VAL A 152 5.03 -5.17 -0.95
C VAL A 152 5.29 -4.10 0.10
N THR A 153 5.30 -2.83 -0.31
CA THR A 153 5.40 -1.64 0.54
C THR A 153 4.79 -0.47 -0.22
N VAL A 154 4.07 0.39 0.49
CA VAL A 154 3.65 1.70 0.00
C VAL A 154 4.30 2.75 0.87
N GLY A 155 4.90 3.74 0.24
CA GLY A 155 5.53 4.85 0.93
C GLY A 155 4.98 6.19 0.44
N LEU A 156 5.10 7.20 1.29
CA LEU A 156 4.57 8.54 1.08
C LEU A 156 5.65 9.56 1.40
N GLN A 157 5.69 10.66 0.65
CA GLN A 157 6.45 11.85 1.04
C GLN A 157 5.53 13.06 0.95
N LEU A 158 5.58 13.94 1.95
CA LEU A 158 4.74 15.14 2.01
C LEU A 158 5.47 16.23 2.79
N GLN A 159 5.29 17.49 2.41
CA GLN A 159 5.95 18.62 3.06
C GLN A 159 4.99 19.31 4.01
N GLU A 160 5.51 19.72 5.17
CA GLU A 160 4.86 20.68 6.05
C GLU A 160 4.75 22.02 5.32
N LYS A 161 3.54 22.40 4.90
CA LYS A 161 3.34 23.54 4.02
C LYS A 161 1.96 24.17 4.18
N THR A 162 1.95 25.50 4.28
CA THR A 162 0.77 26.36 4.29
C THR A 162 0.68 27.15 2.97
N THR A 163 -0.51 27.68 2.65
CA THR A 163 -0.70 28.55 1.48
C THR A 163 0.01 29.91 1.66
N TYR A 164 0.00 30.42 2.89
CA TYR A 164 0.55 31.73 3.29
C TYR A 164 1.58 31.57 4.40
N GLY A 165 2.22 32.67 4.82
CA GLY A 165 3.23 32.68 5.88
C GLY A 165 4.65 32.90 5.35
N ASN A 166 5.53 33.36 6.23
CA ASN A 166 6.97 33.41 5.98
C ASN A 166 7.72 32.99 7.25
N PRO A 167 8.21 31.74 7.36
CA PRO A 167 8.23 30.70 6.30
C PRO A 167 6.89 29.96 6.14
N ASN A 168 6.46 29.71 4.90
CA ASN A 168 5.26 28.88 4.60
C ASN A 168 5.57 27.38 4.42
N THR A 169 6.81 26.98 4.66
CA THR A 169 7.28 25.60 4.50
C THR A 169 8.22 25.24 5.63
N ASN A 170 8.24 23.96 5.97
CA ASN A 170 9.19 23.39 6.92
C ASN A 170 9.76 22.08 6.34
N GLU A 171 9.72 20.97 7.09
CA GLU A 171 10.39 19.74 6.71
C GLU A 171 9.52 18.86 5.81
N TRP A 172 10.19 17.98 5.07
CA TRP A 172 9.57 16.87 4.36
C TRP A 172 9.47 15.67 5.30
N LEU A 173 8.29 15.11 5.43
CA LEU A 173 8.07 13.82 6.06
C LEU A 173 8.24 12.73 4.99
N SER A 174 9.01 11.70 5.32
CA SER A 174 9.26 10.52 4.49
C SER A 174 8.81 9.26 5.23
N ILE A 175 7.81 8.60 4.65
CA ILE A 175 7.16 7.39 5.17
C ILE A 175 7.53 6.24 4.24
N ALA A 176 8.39 5.35 4.67
CA ALA A 176 8.83 4.22 3.85
C ALA A 176 7.85 3.05 3.86
N ASP A 177 7.03 2.89 4.90
CA ASP A 177 6.03 1.82 4.98
C ASP A 177 4.78 2.24 5.75
N ILE A 178 3.68 2.50 5.04
CA ILE A 178 2.40 2.90 5.65
C ILE A 178 1.80 1.87 6.61
N TRP A 179 2.25 0.60 6.58
CA TRP A 179 1.78 -0.42 7.53
C TRP A 179 2.60 -0.44 8.82
N SER A 180 3.77 0.19 8.83
CA SER A 180 4.65 0.26 10.00
C SER A 180 4.21 1.36 10.96
N SER A 181 4.35 1.10 12.26
CA SER A 181 4.15 2.08 13.32
C SER A 181 5.40 2.87 13.69
N ALA A 182 6.54 2.56 13.06
CA ALA A 182 7.76 3.33 13.23
C ALA A 182 7.55 4.78 12.76
N ASP A 183 8.36 5.69 13.29
CA ASP A 183 8.22 7.12 12.98
C ASP A 183 8.65 7.41 11.54
N PRO A 184 8.02 8.41 10.89
CA PRO A 184 8.54 8.94 9.64
C PRO A 184 9.95 9.49 9.84
N ASP A 185 10.76 9.43 8.79
CA ASP A 185 11.96 10.25 8.71
C ASP A 185 11.57 11.67 8.30
N HIS A 186 12.33 12.69 8.70
CA HIS A 186 12.01 14.07 8.36
C HIS A 186 13.27 14.88 8.07
N ASN A 187 13.26 15.62 6.96
CA ASN A 187 14.43 16.33 6.47
C ASN A 187 14.04 17.64 5.74
N PRO A 188 14.92 18.66 5.69
CA PRO A 188 14.65 19.90 4.96
C PRO A 188 14.53 19.70 3.43
N THR A 189 15.03 18.57 2.92
CA THR A 189 15.04 18.21 1.51
C THR A 189 14.47 16.82 1.29
N ILE A 190 13.94 16.56 0.11
CA ILE A 190 13.37 15.27 -0.28
C ILE A 190 14.36 14.43 -1.11
N ASP A 191 14.35 13.11 -0.90
CA ASP A 191 15.03 12.14 -1.78
C ASP A 191 14.07 11.72 -2.91
N ASP A 192 14.53 11.85 -4.16
CA ASP A 192 13.80 11.44 -5.35
C ASP A 192 14.04 9.97 -5.75
N ASN A 193 14.79 9.20 -4.96
CA ASN A 193 14.99 7.75 -5.15
C ASN A 193 13.97 6.89 -4.40
N GLY A 194 13.04 7.53 -3.70
CA GLY A 194 12.00 6.90 -2.89
C GLY A 194 12.08 7.30 -1.42
N PRO A 195 11.08 6.91 -0.63
CA PRO A 195 11.03 7.27 0.77
C PRO A 195 12.07 6.50 1.59
N THR A 196 12.75 7.22 2.47
CA THR A 196 13.59 6.73 3.57
C THR A 196 12.77 6.67 4.86
N GLY A 197 13.30 5.99 5.89
CA GLY A 197 12.72 6.01 7.22
C GLY A 197 11.83 4.81 7.58
N GLY A 198 10.94 5.04 8.55
CA GLY A 198 10.02 4.06 9.11
C GLY A 198 8.62 4.14 8.50
N GLY A 199 7.61 4.11 9.36
CA GLY A 199 6.21 4.14 8.96
C GLY A 199 5.57 5.50 9.13
N SER A 200 4.26 5.53 9.31
CA SER A 200 3.52 6.80 9.48
C SER A 200 3.62 7.38 10.89
N GLY A 201 4.17 6.62 11.84
CA GLY A 201 4.18 6.92 13.27
C GLY A 201 2.84 6.69 13.97
N ASP A 202 1.74 6.59 13.22
CA ASP A 202 0.38 6.36 13.73
C ASP A 202 -0.55 5.63 12.72
N PRO A 203 -0.23 4.38 12.29
CA PRO A 203 -1.14 3.62 11.45
C PRO A 203 -2.38 3.17 12.26
N ASP A 204 -3.55 3.12 11.61
CA ASP A 204 -4.73 2.47 12.18
C ASP A 204 -4.43 0.98 12.40
N PRO A 205 -4.59 0.44 13.63
CA PRO A 205 -4.26 -0.95 13.94
C PRO A 205 -5.11 -1.96 13.19
N ASN A 206 -6.25 -1.56 12.62
CA ASN A 206 -7.11 -2.40 11.80
C ASN A 206 -6.83 -2.25 10.30
N ASN A 207 -5.70 -1.64 9.91
CA ASN A 207 -5.31 -1.58 8.52
C ASN A 207 -5.05 -2.98 7.96
N PRO A 208 -5.53 -3.30 6.74
CA PRO A 208 -5.03 -4.43 5.98
C PRO A 208 -3.53 -4.29 5.72
N VAL A 209 -2.86 -5.42 5.50
CA VAL A 209 -1.40 -5.49 5.31
C VAL A 209 -1.03 -5.72 3.85
N GLY A 210 0.23 -5.45 3.49
CA GLY A 210 0.76 -5.79 2.17
C GLY A 210 1.08 -7.27 1.98
N PRO A 211 1.32 -7.73 0.74
CA PRO A 211 1.27 -6.96 -0.50
C PRO A 211 -0.15 -6.63 -0.97
N ILE A 212 -0.27 -5.62 -1.84
CA ILE A 212 -1.54 -5.26 -2.48
C ILE A 212 -1.95 -6.34 -3.49
N ILE A 213 -3.16 -6.88 -3.36
CA ILE A 213 -3.71 -7.87 -4.29
C ILE A 213 -4.72 -7.26 -5.26
N SER A 214 -4.80 -7.82 -6.46
CA SER A 214 -5.80 -7.48 -7.46
C SER A 214 -6.52 -8.76 -7.89
N SER A 215 -7.85 -8.71 -7.96
CA SER A 215 -8.64 -9.82 -8.48
C SER A 215 -8.37 -10.09 -9.96
N GLU A 216 -7.92 -9.07 -10.70
CA GLU A 216 -7.63 -9.15 -12.12
C GLU A 216 -6.30 -9.86 -12.38
N THR A 217 -5.26 -9.48 -11.63
CA THR A 217 -3.88 -9.82 -11.94
C THR A 217 -3.17 -10.69 -10.88
N THR A 218 -3.63 -10.73 -9.64
CA THR A 218 -3.09 -11.67 -8.63
C THR A 218 -3.78 -13.03 -8.78
N LYS A 219 -2.99 -14.09 -8.95
CA LYS A 219 -3.48 -15.47 -9.11
C LYS A 219 -2.82 -16.40 -8.09
N LEU A 220 -3.55 -17.45 -7.72
CA LEU A 220 -3.11 -18.52 -6.82
C LEU A 220 -3.33 -19.86 -7.51
N GLY A 221 -2.32 -20.72 -7.46
CA GLY A 221 -2.37 -22.05 -8.04
C GLY A 221 -1.69 -23.09 -7.16
N ILE A 222 -1.96 -24.35 -7.46
CA ILE A 222 -1.34 -25.50 -6.81
C ILE A 222 -0.61 -26.30 -7.90
N PHE A 223 0.67 -26.58 -7.68
CA PHE A 223 1.55 -27.21 -8.68
C PHE A 223 2.26 -28.41 -8.07
N LYS A 224 2.66 -29.37 -8.89
CA LYS A 224 3.42 -30.54 -8.43
C LYS A 224 4.92 -30.26 -8.47
N TYR A 225 5.66 -30.80 -7.51
CA TYR A 225 7.10 -30.94 -7.67
C TYR A 225 7.41 -32.16 -8.53
N ASN A 226 8.41 -32.04 -9.39
CA ASN A 226 8.97 -33.16 -10.13
C ASN A 226 9.90 -34.01 -9.25
N THR A 227 10.42 -35.10 -9.82
CA THR A 227 11.31 -36.04 -9.12
C THR A 227 12.65 -35.42 -8.68
N ALA A 228 13.08 -34.33 -9.30
CA ALA A 228 14.25 -33.56 -8.89
C ALA A 228 13.95 -32.55 -7.78
N GLY A 229 12.71 -32.48 -7.30
CA GLY A 229 12.29 -31.53 -6.27
C GLY A 229 12.10 -30.11 -6.78
N VAL A 230 11.95 -29.92 -8.10
CA VAL A 230 11.66 -28.62 -8.73
C VAL A 230 10.17 -28.52 -9.01
N LEU A 231 9.56 -27.37 -8.73
CA LEU A 231 8.15 -27.14 -8.98
C LEU A 231 7.86 -27.09 -10.49
N ASP A 232 6.97 -27.96 -10.95
CA ASP A 232 6.49 -28.01 -12.33
C ASP A 232 5.21 -27.17 -12.45
N MET A 233 5.37 -25.98 -13.03
CA MET A 233 4.28 -25.02 -13.21
C MET A 233 3.47 -25.21 -14.51
N SER A 234 3.64 -26.34 -15.21
CA SER A 234 2.96 -26.60 -16.49
C SER A 234 1.47 -26.92 -16.34
N VAL A 235 1.03 -27.40 -15.17
CA VAL A 235 -0.37 -27.75 -14.87
C VAL A 235 -0.76 -27.22 -13.50
N ASN A 236 -1.71 -26.29 -13.45
CA ASN A 236 -2.31 -25.82 -12.21
C ASN A 236 -3.43 -26.76 -11.76
N LEU A 237 -3.25 -27.44 -10.65
CA LEU A 237 -4.22 -28.37 -10.06
C LEU A 237 -5.53 -27.69 -9.61
N ALA A 238 -5.51 -26.39 -9.34
CA ALA A 238 -6.71 -25.64 -8.96
C ALA A 238 -7.63 -25.34 -10.16
N SER A 239 -7.09 -25.30 -11.38
CA SER A 239 -7.82 -25.11 -12.62
C SER A 239 -7.09 -25.83 -13.77
N PRO A 240 -7.18 -27.17 -13.82
CA PRO A 240 -6.31 -27.97 -14.67
C PRO A 240 -6.72 -27.85 -16.15
N VAL A 241 -5.78 -27.37 -16.97
CA VAL A 241 -5.90 -27.29 -18.43
C VAL A 241 -4.74 -28.08 -19.04
N LYS A 242 -5.05 -28.98 -19.98
CA LYS A 242 -4.03 -29.80 -20.65
C LYS A 242 -3.21 -28.95 -21.64
N PRO A 243 -1.87 -28.88 -21.50
CA PRO A 243 -1.02 -28.21 -22.49
C PRO A 243 -1.10 -28.91 -23.86
N ALA A 244 -1.07 -28.13 -24.95
CA ALA A 244 -1.26 -28.65 -26.31
C ALA A 244 -0.26 -29.76 -26.70
N ASN A 245 0.97 -29.70 -26.17
CA ASN A 245 2.05 -30.62 -26.50
C ASN A 245 2.25 -31.72 -25.44
N MET A 246 1.29 -31.94 -24.54
CA MET A 246 1.37 -32.94 -23.48
C MET A 246 0.52 -34.17 -23.80
N SER A 247 1.08 -35.36 -23.58
CA SER A 247 0.35 -36.62 -23.74
C SER A 247 -0.75 -36.77 -22.68
N ASP A 248 -1.81 -37.52 -22.97
CA ASP A 248 -2.88 -37.78 -21.99
C ASP A 248 -2.37 -38.50 -20.74
N ALA A 249 -1.37 -39.38 -20.91
CA ALA A 249 -0.78 -40.12 -19.81
C ALA A 249 0.05 -39.20 -18.88
N ASP A 250 0.79 -38.26 -19.44
CA ASP A 250 1.59 -37.31 -18.65
C ASP A 250 0.69 -36.26 -18.00
N TYR A 251 -0.34 -35.79 -18.72
CA TYR A 251 -1.35 -34.91 -18.14
C TYR A 251 -2.05 -35.58 -16.97
N ALA A 252 -2.52 -36.82 -17.09
CA ALA A 252 -3.18 -37.52 -15.99
C ALA A 252 -2.28 -37.66 -14.75
N LYS A 253 -0.97 -37.88 -14.95
CA LYS A 253 0.02 -37.93 -13.85
C LYS A 253 0.20 -36.57 -13.20
N LEU A 254 0.18 -35.46 -13.95
CA LEU A 254 0.36 -34.11 -13.41
C LEU A 254 -0.93 -33.51 -12.83
N SER A 255 -2.08 -33.79 -13.42
CA SER A 255 -3.37 -33.19 -13.07
C SER A 255 -4.08 -33.88 -11.90
N THR A 256 -3.64 -35.07 -11.50
CA THR A 256 -4.29 -35.87 -10.45
C THR A 256 -3.33 -36.06 -9.28
N PRO A 257 -3.53 -35.42 -8.12
CA PRO A 257 -2.68 -35.64 -6.96
C PRO A 257 -2.75 -37.10 -6.47
N GLN A 258 -1.61 -37.68 -6.15
CA GLN A 258 -1.44 -39.06 -5.73
C GLN A 258 -0.55 -39.14 -4.48
N TYR A 259 -0.67 -40.26 -3.76
CA TYR A 259 0.22 -40.54 -2.63
C TYR A 259 1.69 -40.46 -3.03
N GLY A 260 2.50 -39.78 -2.22
CA GLY A 260 3.91 -39.52 -2.48
C GLY A 260 4.17 -38.24 -3.28
N ASP A 261 3.15 -37.60 -3.85
CA ASP A 261 3.35 -36.32 -4.52
C ASP A 261 3.72 -35.24 -3.51
N ARG A 262 4.56 -34.32 -3.97
CA ARG A 262 4.81 -33.05 -3.30
C ARG A 262 4.11 -31.97 -4.12
N LEU A 263 3.40 -31.07 -3.45
CA LEU A 263 2.66 -29.97 -4.05
C LEU A 263 3.14 -28.64 -3.46
N GLY A 264 3.16 -27.59 -4.27
CA GLY A 264 3.47 -26.22 -3.87
C GLY A 264 2.36 -25.28 -4.27
N ALA A 265 2.00 -24.34 -3.39
CA ALA A 265 1.15 -23.22 -3.68
C ALA A 265 1.99 -22.08 -4.23
N VAL A 266 1.54 -21.47 -5.33
CA VAL A 266 2.22 -20.35 -5.96
C VAL A 266 1.26 -19.20 -6.10
N VAL A 267 1.65 -18.04 -5.56
CA VAL A 267 1.04 -16.76 -5.87
C VAL A 267 1.90 -16.06 -6.91
N TRP A 268 1.26 -15.60 -7.98
CA TRP A 268 1.91 -14.78 -9.00
C TRP A 268 1.05 -13.59 -9.37
N GLN A 269 1.74 -12.57 -9.86
CA GLN A 269 1.18 -11.32 -10.31
C GLN A 269 1.38 -11.24 -11.82
N LYS A 270 0.27 -11.21 -12.55
CA LYS A 270 0.28 -11.00 -14.00
C LYS A 270 0.83 -9.63 -14.33
N VAL A 271 1.53 -9.53 -15.47
CA VAL A 271 1.94 -8.22 -16.00
C VAL A 271 0.70 -7.37 -16.27
N LYS A 272 0.78 -6.08 -15.93
CA LYS A 272 -0.30 -5.12 -16.19
C LYS A 272 -0.72 -5.15 -17.65
N GLY A 273 -2.03 -5.24 -17.89
CA GLY A 273 -2.62 -5.27 -19.24
C GLY A 273 -2.58 -6.65 -19.91
N ASP A 274 -1.99 -7.66 -19.26
CA ASP A 274 -2.17 -9.04 -19.69
C ASP A 274 -3.58 -9.51 -19.32
N ASN A 275 -4.47 -9.49 -20.31
CA ASN A 275 -5.85 -9.94 -20.21
C ASN A 275 -6.03 -11.43 -20.56
N SER A 276 -4.94 -12.19 -20.72
CA SER A 276 -5.04 -13.62 -20.97
C SER A 276 -5.67 -14.34 -19.77
N ASP A 277 -6.50 -15.34 -20.02
CA ASP A 277 -7.04 -16.19 -18.96
C ASP A 277 -6.07 -17.33 -18.62
N THR A 278 -4.79 -17.01 -18.45
CA THR A 278 -3.77 -18.02 -18.16
C THR A 278 -3.93 -18.51 -16.72
N VAL A 279 -4.11 -19.83 -16.60
CA VAL A 279 -4.21 -20.53 -15.32
C VAL A 279 -2.85 -20.91 -14.75
N VAL A 280 -1.76 -20.56 -15.42
CA VAL A 280 -0.36 -20.80 -15.05
C VAL A 280 0.45 -19.51 -15.20
N PRO A 281 1.56 -19.33 -14.45
CA PRO A 281 2.43 -18.15 -14.60
C PRO A 281 3.04 -18.06 -16.00
N GLY A 282 2.92 -16.89 -16.63
CA GLY A 282 3.63 -16.54 -17.87
C GLY A 282 5.09 -16.18 -17.64
N THR A 283 5.86 -16.05 -18.72
CA THR A 283 7.31 -15.74 -18.66
C THR A 283 7.64 -14.41 -17.97
N ASN A 284 6.73 -13.45 -18.06
CA ASN A 284 6.92 -12.11 -17.49
C ASN A 284 6.14 -11.91 -16.18
N ASP A 285 5.41 -12.94 -15.73
CA ASP A 285 4.67 -12.85 -14.48
C ASP A 285 5.62 -12.91 -13.30
N ARG A 286 5.29 -12.17 -12.24
CA ARG A 286 6.13 -12.07 -11.04
C ARG A 286 5.65 -13.06 -10.01
N ILE A 287 6.52 -13.96 -9.56
CA ILE A 287 6.22 -14.89 -8.47
C ILE A 287 6.38 -14.18 -7.13
N THR A 288 5.28 -14.04 -6.38
CA THR A 288 5.22 -13.30 -5.10
C THR A 288 4.92 -14.20 -3.91
N THR A 289 5.12 -15.52 -4.08
CA THR A 289 4.74 -16.55 -3.10
C THR A 289 5.33 -16.31 -1.70
N ALA A 290 6.56 -15.80 -1.60
CA ALA A 290 7.23 -15.53 -0.33
C ALA A 290 6.52 -14.47 0.55
N SER A 291 5.62 -13.68 -0.02
CA SER A 291 4.91 -12.59 0.67
C SER A 291 3.60 -13.03 1.33
N TYR A 292 3.30 -14.33 1.29
CA TYR A 292 2.04 -14.92 1.79
C TYR A 292 2.30 -16.05 2.78
N LYS A 293 1.32 -16.26 3.65
CA LYS A 293 1.21 -17.47 4.47
C LYS A 293 0.08 -18.34 3.97
N PHE A 294 0.29 -19.64 3.95
CA PHE A 294 -0.64 -20.59 3.36
C PHE A 294 -1.26 -21.49 4.42
N THR A 295 -2.55 -21.75 4.25
CA THR A 295 -3.30 -22.76 5.02
C THR A 295 -3.87 -23.77 4.05
N TRP A 296 -3.52 -25.03 4.24
CA TRP A 296 -4.04 -26.16 3.46
C TRP A 296 -5.25 -26.75 4.16
N ASN A 297 -6.31 -27.00 3.40
CA ASN A 297 -7.55 -27.57 3.90
C ASN A 297 -8.01 -28.69 2.97
N LEU A 298 -8.80 -29.60 3.51
CA LEU A 298 -9.62 -30.46 2.66
C LEU A 298 -10.87 -29.71 2.21
N SER A 299 -11.41 -30.11 1.06
CA SER A 299 -12.64 -29.56 0.53
C SER A 299 -13.45 -30.62 -0.22
N GLY A 300 -14.78 -30.46 -0.14
CA GLY A 300 -15.74 -31.32 -0.81
C GLY A 300 -15.91 -32.71 -0.20
N PRO A 301 -16.81 -33.52 -0.76
CA PRO A 301 -17.01 -34.91 -0.35
C PRO A 301 -15.91 -35.82 -0.91
N SER A 302 -15.49 -36.83 -0.14
CA SER A 302 -14.68 -37.92 -0.69
C SER A 302 -15.55 -38.84 -1.56
N SER A 303 -15.16 -39.10 -2.82
CA SER A 303 -16.02 -39.79 -3.79
C SER A 303 -16.51 -41.20 -3.34
N ASP A 304 -17.82 -41.30 -3.16
CA ASP A 304 -18.81 -42.29 -3.64
C ASP A 304 -18.67 -43.81 -3.39
N THR A 305 -17.69 -44.32 -2.64
CA THR A 305 -17.70 -45.75 -2.23
C THR A 305 -17.67 -46.03 -0.73
N THR A 306 -17.44 -45.02 0.11
CA THR A 306 -17.28 -45.20 1.58
C THR A 306 -18.17 -44.29 2.44
N GLY A 307 -19.13 -43.61 1.83
CA GLY A 307 -19.93 -42.57 2.49
C GLY A 307 -19.33 -41.18 2.26
N SER A 308 -20.18 -40.23 1.90
CA SER A 308 -19.79 -38.84 1.67
C SER A 308 -19.56 -38.15 3.01
N VAL A 309 -18.29 -37.92 3.36
CA VAL A 309 -17.91 -37.04 4.46
C VAL A 309 -17.40 -35.75 3.83
N ALA A 310 -18.03 -34.63 4.14
CA ALA A 310 -17.48 -33.32 3.83
C ALA A 310 -16.52 -32.90 4.94
N SER A 311 -15.36 -32.38 4.58
CA SER A 311 -14.41 -31.83 5.55
C SER A 311 -13.89 -30.50 5.03
N THR A 312 -13.82 -29.52 5.93
CA THR A 312 -13.06 -28.28 5.77
C THR A 312 -11.89 -28.25 6.76
N ALA A 313 -11.44 -29.43 7.19
CA ALA A 313 -10.40 -29.54 8.20
C ALA A 313 -9.09 -28.99 7.64
N GLU A 314 -8.42 -28.21 8.48
CA GLU A 314 -7.05 -27.79 8.23
C GLU A 314 -6.14 -29.03 8.20
N VAL A 315 -5.29 -29.08 7.18
CA VAL A 315 -4.28 -30.11 7.01
C VAL A 315 -2.96 -29.50 7.45
N THR A 316 -2.49 -29.90 8.63
CA THR A 316 -1.18 -29.48 9.15
C THR A 316 -0.10 -30.53 8.90
N GLN A 317 -0.50 -31.79 8.74
CA GLN A 317 0.42 -32.90 8.52
C GLN A 317 0.98 -32.90 7.10
N GLY A 318 2.29 -33.06 6.99
CA GLY A 318 3.00 -33.01 5.72
C GLY A 318 3.07 -31.62 5.08
N VAL A 319 2.62 -30.57 5.77
CA VAL A 319 2.82 -29.17 5.37
C VAL A 319 4.21 -28.72 5.80
N TYR A 320 4.90 -28.01 4.92
CA TYR A 320 6.26 -27.51 5.11
C TYR A 320 6.49 -26.24 4.28
N THR A 321 7.65 -25.63 4.48
CA THR A 321 8.06 -24.42 3.79
C THR A 321 9.24 -24.71 2.88
N VAL A 322 9.16 -24.26 1.62
CA VAL A 322 10.27 -24.24 0.65
C VAL A 322 10.70 -22.81 0.35
N VAL A 323 9.76 -21.87 0.30
CA VAL A 323 10.02 -20.47 -0.07
C VAL A 323 9.68 -19.54 1.09
N GLY A 324 10.65 -18.71 1.50
CA GLY A 324 10.51 -17.79 2.64
C GLY A 324 10.54 -18.52 3.98
N ASP A 325 10.29 -17.78 5.06
CA ASP A 325 10.27 -18.34 6.41
C ASP A 325 8.83 -18.53 6.91
N ASN A 326 8.49 -19.75 7.32
CA ASN A 326 7.18 -20.12 7.89
C ASN A 326 5.99 -19.74 7.01
N THR A 327 6.13 -19.85 5.69
CA THR A 327 5.06 -19.56 4.73
C THR A 327 4.09 -20.74 4.61
N ASN A 328 4.53 -21.97 4.88
CA ASN A 328 3.75 -23.19 4.67
C ASN A 328 3.29 -23.39 3.21
N ASP A 329 4.09 -22.90 2.26
CA ASP A 329 3.78 -22.90 0.83
C ASP A 329 3.67 -24.29 0.20
N SER A 330 4.08 -25.36 0.90
CA SER A 330 4.17 -26.69 0.32
C SER A 330 3.52 -27.76 1.20
N ILE A 331 3.00 -28.81 0.56
CA ILE A 331 2.45 -30.00 1.21
C ILE A 331 2.92 -31.26 0.49
N ALA A 332 3.21 -32.33 1.23
CA ALA A 332 3.48 -33.63 0.66
C ALA A 332 2.35 -34.59 1.00
N LEU A 333 1.85 -35.34 0.02
CA LEU A 333 0.80 -36.33 0.19
C LEU A 333 1.36 -37.63 0.77
N GLY A 334 1.89 -37.56 1.98
CA GLY A 334 2.58 -38.64 2.66
C GLY A 334 3.43 -38.10 3.82
N ALA A 335 4.20 -38.96 4.46
CA ALA A 335 5.08 -38.51 5.54
C ALA A 335 6.32 -37.81 4.97
N VAL A 336 6.66 -36.65 5.51
CA VAL A 336 7.86 -35.88 5.15
C VAL A 336 8.69 -35.47 6.35
N ASN A 337 9.98 -35.31 6.11
CA ASN A 337 10.90 -34.58 6.97
C ASN A 337 10.63 -33.08 6.89
N LYS A 338 11.23 -32.31 7.80
CA LYS A 338 11.11 -30.85 7.84
C LYS A 338 11.61 -30.15 6.55
N ASP A 339 12.50 -30.81 5.81
CA ASP A 339 13.03 -30.35 4.51
C ASP A 339 12.15 -30.76 3.29
N GLY A 340 11.00 -31.39 3.53
CA GLY A 340 10.08 -31.85 2.49
C GLY A 340 10.43 -33.19 1.84
N SER A 341 11.52 -33.85 2.24
CA SER A 341 11.85 -35.20 1.76
C SER A 341 10.93 -36.27 2.36
N LEU A 342 10.51 -37.26 1.57
CA LEU A 342 9.59 -38.31 2.03
C LEU A 342 10.27 -39.27 3.01
N THR A 343 9.60 -39.59 4.12
CA THR A 343 10.10 -40.54 5.14
C THR A 343 9.58 -41.97 4.96
N GLY A 344 8.70 -42.19 3.98
CA GLY A 344 8.17 -43.52 3.64
C GLY A 344 7.01 -44.01 4.53
N ALA A 345 6.52 -43.22 5.49
CA ALA A 345 5.36 -43.59 6.30
C ALA A 345 4.05 -43.54 5.50
N LYS A 346 3.20 -44.57 5.66
CA LYS A 346 1.96 -44.76 4.91
C LYS A 346 0.96 -43.63 5.16
N HIS A 347 0.26 -43.18 4.12
CA HIS A 347 -0.73 -42.09 4.15
C HIS A 347 -1.68 -42.09 5.35
N ASN A 348 -2.23 -43.27 5.66
CA ASN A 348 -3.24 -43.52 6.68
C ASN A 348 -2.70 -43.33 8.11
N SER A 349 -1.38 -43.36 8.28
CA SER A 349 -0.70 -43.13 9.55
C SER A 349 -0.32 -41.66 9.77
N VAL A 350 -0.30 -40.88 8.70
CA VAL A 350 0.06 -39.45 8.69
C VAL A 350 -1.17 -38.58 8.83
N TYR A 351 -2.23 -38.97 8.11
CA TYR A 351 -3.49 -38.26 8.07
C TYR A 351 -4.57 -39.04 8.81
N SER A 352 -4.98 -38.53 9.97
CA SER A 352 -6.14 -39.03 10.71
C SER A 352 -7.25 -38.00 10.64
N ILE A 353 -8.26 -38.25 9.79
CA ILE A 353 -9.46 -37.42 9.72
C ILE A 353 -10.65 -38.29 10.07
N ALA A 354 -11.38 -37.88 11.12
CA ALA A 354 -12.67 -38.44 11.52
C ALA A 354 -12.74 -39.99 11.58
N GLY A 355 -11.66 -40.67 11.95
CA GLY A 355 -11.62 -42.14 12.09
C GLY A 355 -11.60 -42.92 10.76
N THR A 356 -11.35 -42.27 9.62
CA THR A 356 -11.23 -42.97 8.33
C THR A 356 -9.89 -43.71 8.25
N LYS A 357 -9.92 -44.97 7.81
CA LYS A 357 -8.69 -45.75 7.56
C LYS A 357 -7.93 -45.32 6.31
N ALA A 358 -8.49 -44.44 5.47
CA ALA A 358 -7.90 -44.00 4.20
C ALA A 358 -7.15 -42.65 4.29
N GLY A 359 -7.20 -41.97 5.45
CA GLY A 359 -6.63 -40.62 5.62
C GLY A 359 -7.36 -39.59 4.77
N ILE A 360 -6.62 -38.74 4.04
CA ILE A 360 -7.18 -37.67 3.18
C ILE A 360 -7.56 -38.13 1.75
N GLN A 361 -7.50 -39.43 1.44
CA GLN A 361 -7.82 -39.92 0.09
C GLN A 361 -9.27 -39.63 -0.29
N GLY A 362 -9.49 -39.24 -1.55
CA GLY A 362 -10.80 -38.92 -2.10
C GLY A 362 -11.25 -37.46 -1.90
N PHE A 363 -10.63 -36.71 -1.00
CA PHE A 363 -10.91 -35.29 -0.81
C PHE A 363 -10.18 -34.42 -1.85
N LYS A 364 -10.72 -33.22 -2.12
CA LYS A 364 -9.96 -32.18 -2.81
C LYS A 364 -9.09 -31.44 -1.82
N LEU A 365 -7.95 -30.94 -2.28
CA LEU A 365 -7.14 -29.98 -1.54
C LEU A 365 -7.59 -28.56 -1.89
N GLN A 366 -7.66 -27.72 -0.86
CA GLN A 366 -7.85 -26.29 -0.96
C GLN A 366 -6.67 -25.61 -0.29
N VAL A 367 -6.18 -24.52 -0.87
CA VAL A 367 -5.18 -23.67 -0.25
C VAL A 367 -5.70 -22.24 -0.18
N THR A 368 -5.46 -21.60 0.95
CA THR A 368 -5.75 -20.18 1.17
C THR A 368 -4.44 -19.45 1.39
N ALA A 369 -4.21 -18.36 0.67
CA ALA A 369 -3.07 -17.46 0.87
C ALA A 369 -3.53 -16.22 1.65
N LYS A 370 -2.78 -15.86 2.69
CA LYS A 370 -3.07 -14.73 3.57
C LYS A 370 -1.95 -13.74 3.68
#